data_AF-A0A3C1WPA6-F1
#
_entry.id   AF-A0A3C1WPA6-F1
#
_cell.length_a   1.000
_cell.length_b   1.000
_cell.length_c   1.000
_cell.angle_alpha   90.00
_cell.angle_beta   90.00
_cell.angle_gamma   90.00
#
_symmetry.space_group_name_H-M   'P 1'
#
loop_
_entity.id
_entity.type
_entity.pdbx_description
1 polymer ?
#
loop_
_entity_poly.entity_id
_entity_poly.type
_entity_poly.pdbx_seq_one_letter_code
_entity_poly.pdbx_strand_id
1 'polypeptide(L)' 'MISTSNTKADIELPSRLDSMLRVEAMIDDIGVTIGASEEVRANMQVAVGEAVKNAIEFGNQSDASKSVLLSVEKKEGEV' A
#
# COMPACT_ATOMS: atom_id res chain seq x y z
N MET A 1 20.92 7.55 24.17
CA MET A 1 20.09 6.47 23.59
C MET A 1 19.08 7.13 22.68
N ILE A 2 19.32 7.16 21.37
CA ILE A 2 18.30 7.55 20.39
C ILE A 2 17.75 6.23 19.87
N SER A 3 16.53 5.89 20.28
CA SER A 3 15.81 4.74 19.73
C SER A 3 15.13 5.20 18.45
N THR A 4 15.84 5.10 17.33
CA THR A 4 15.27 5.29 15.99
C THR A 4 14.39 4.08 15.68
N SER A 5 13.08 4.23 15.85
CA SER A 5 12.11 3.19 15.52
C SER A 5 11.57 3.45 14.11
N ASN A 6 12.23 2.90 13.10
CA ASN A 6 11.76 2.91 11.72
C ASN A 6 10.41 2.17 11.67
N THR A 7 9.32 2.87 11.32
CA THR A 7 7.98 2.23 11.27
C THR A 7 7.72 1.75 9.85
N LYS A 8 7.68 0.43 9.67
CA LYS A 8 7.38 -0.26 8.42
C LYS A 8 6.11 -1.10 8.57
N ALA A 9 5.23 -1.05 7.58
CA ALA A 9 4.05 -1.91 7.47
C ALA A 9 4.08 -2.63 6.12
N ASP A 10 3.96 -3.95 6.16
CA ASP A 10 3.93 -4.82 4.98
C ASP A 10 2.61 -5.58 4.94
N ILE A 11 2.01 -5.68 3.76
CA ILE A 11 0.90 -6.59 3.49
C ILE A 11 1.21 -7.42 2.26
N GLU A 12 0.98 -8.72 2.37
CA GLU A 12 1.04 -9.63 1.24
C GLU A 12 -0.38 -9.97 0.80
N LEU A 13 -0.64 -9.77 -0.49
CA LEU A 13 -1.95 -9.92 -1.10
C LEU A 13 -1.88 -11.02 -2.16
N PRO A 14 -2.84 -11.96 -2.19
CA PRO A 14 -2.98 -12.86 -3.33
C PRO A 14 -3.13 -12.03 -4.61
N SER A 15 -2.55 -12.51 -5.72
CA SER A 15 -2.64 -11.85 -7.01
C SER A 15 -4.02 -12.03 -7.66
N ARG A 16 -5.03 -11.41 -7.04
CA ARG A 16 -6.45 -11.44 -7.39
C ARG A 16 -7.05 -10.04 -7.25
N LEU A 17 -7.97 -9.66 -8.12
CA LEU A 17 -8.58 -8.32 -8.10
C LEU A 17 -9.42 -8.04 -6.85
N ASP A 18 -9.92 -9.07 -6.16
CA ASP A 18 -10.61 -8.87 -4.87
C ASP A 18 -9.67 -8.42 -3.74
N SER A 19 -8.36 -8.61 -3.90
CA SER A 19 -7.34 -8.04 -3.00
C SER A 19 -7.33 -6.52 -3.00
N MET A 20 -7.90 -5.85 -4.01
CA MET A 20 -7.98 -4.38 -4.08
C MET A 20 -8.74 -3.78 -2.89
N LEU A 21 -9.74 -4.49 -2.35
CA LEU A 21 -10.46 -4.05 -1.14
C LEU A 21 -9.53 -3.92 0.08
N ARG A 22 -8.52 -4.79 0.17
CA ARG A 22 -7.51 -4.72 1.24
C ARG A 22 -6.51 -3.59 1.02
N VAL A 23 -6.20 -3.28 -0.24
CA VAL A 23 -5.36 -2.12 -0.60
C VAL A 23 -6.05 -0.82 -0.17
N GLU A 24 -7.33 -0.67 -0.50
CA GLU A 24 -8.13 0.51 -0.12
C GLU A 24 -8.18 0.70 1.40
N ALA A 25 -8.46 -0.37 2.14
CA ALA A 25 -8.48 -0.35 3.60
C ALA A 25 -7.12 0.05 4.20
N MET A 26 -6.01 -0.51 3.69
CA MET A 26 -4.68 -0.16 4.16
C MET A 26 -4.32 1.31 3.90
N ILE A 27 -4.70 1.85 2.74
CA ILE A 27 -4.44 3.26 2.41
C ILE A 27 -5.24 4.18 3.33
N ASP A 28 -6.50 3.84 3.63
CA ASP A 28 -7.31 4.62 4.56
C ASP A 28 -6.73 4.57 5.98
N ASP A 29 -6.39 3.38 6.48
CA ASP A 29 -5.78 3.20 7.81
C ASP A 29 -4.47 4.00 7.96
N ILE A 30 -3.59 3.93 6.95
CA ILE A 30 -2.32 4.68 6.94
C ILE A 30 -2.59 6.17 6.85
N GLY A 31 -3.50 6.60 5.97
CA GLY A 31 -3.87 7.99 5.80
C GLY A 31 -4.40 8.61 7.09
N VAL A 32 -5.27 7.90 7.80
CA VAL A 32 -5.77 8.29 9.13
C VAL A 32 -4.63 8.35 10.14
N THR A 33 -3.74 7.34 10.16
CA THR A 33 -2.61 7.26 11.10
C THR A 33 -1.64 8.42 10.96
N ILE A 34 -1.40 8.90 9.74
CA ILE A 34 -0.47 10.02 9.47
C ILE A 34 -1.17 11.38 9.38
N GLY A 35 -2.49 11.45 9.54
CA GLY A 35 -3.25 12.69 9.42
C GLY A 35 -3.31 13.25 7.99
N ALA A 36 -3.27 12.40 6.98
CA ALA A 36 -3.39 12.80 5.58
C ALA A 36 -4.79 13.36 5.29
N SER A 37 -4.87 14.39 4.45
CA SER A 37 -6.15 14.93 3.99
C SER A 37 -6.90 13.90 3.15
N GLU A 38 -8.22 14.08 3.01
CA GLU A 38 -9.04 13.27 2.11
C GLU A 38 -8.52 13.30 0.66
N GLU A 39 -8.08 14.46 0.18
CA GLU A 39 -7.48 14.62 -1.15
C GLU A 39 -6.20 13.77 -1.30
N VAL A 40 -5.31 13.80 -0.29
CA VAL A 40 -4.09 12.99 -0.32
C VAL A 40 -4.42 11.50 -0.28
N ARG A 41 -5.40 11.08 0.53
CA ARG A 41 -5.87 9.69 0.57
C ARG A 41 -6.46 9.23 -0.76
N ALA A 42 -7.29 10.06 -1.41
CA ALA A 42 -7.84 9.76 -2.73
C ALA A 42 -6.75 9.61 -3.80
N ASN A 43 -5.73 10.49 -3.78
CA ASN A 43 -4.59 10.38 -4.68
C ASN A 43 -3.78 9.10 -4.44
N MET A 44 -3.58 8.70 -3.18
CA MET A 44 -2.92 7.43 -2.85
C MET A 44 -3.74 6.23 -3.33
N GLN A 45 -5.07 6.23 -3.16
CA GLN A 45 -5.95 5.16 -3.63
C GLN A 45 -5.82 4.94 -5.14
N VAL A 46 -5.80 6.02 -5.94
CA VAL A 46 -5.61 5.92 -7.39
C VAL A 46 -4.20 5.41 -7.73
N ALA A 47 -3.15 6.04 -7.18
CA ALA A 47 -1.77 5.71 -7.56
C ALA A 47 -1.35 4.30 -7.13
N VAL A 48 -1.58 3.95 -5.86
CA VAL A 48 -1.26 2.63 -5.33
C VAL A 48 -2.20 1.58 -5.93
N GLY A 49 -3.47 1.94 -6.14
CA GLY A 49 -4.44 1.05 -6.77
C GLY A 49 -4.03 0.63 -8.17
N GLU A 50 -3.67 1.58 -9.04
CA GLU A 50 -3.18 1.27 -10.39
C GLU A 50 -1.88 0.46 -10.36
N ALA A 51 -0.96 0.77 -9.44
CA ALA A 51 0.28 0.00 -9.29
C ALA A 51 0.00 -1.47 -8.90
N VAL A 52 -0.89 -1.71 -7.94
CA VAL A 52 -1.25 -3.07 -7.50
C VAL A 52 -2.04 -3.80 -8.59
N LYS A 53 -3.00 -3.13 -9.24
CA LYS A 53 -3.75 -3.68 -10.36
C LYS A 53 -2.81 -4.09 -11.49
N ASN A 54 -1.82 -3.26 -11.83
CA ASN A 54 -0.82 -3.59 -12.84
C ASN A 54 0.06 -4.79 -12.42
N ALA A 55 0.44 -4.86 -11.15
CA ALA A 55 1.18 -6.01 -10.62
C ALA A 55 0.36 -7.31 -10.71
N ILE A 56 -0.95 -7.26 -10.47
CA ILE A 56 -1.87 -8.40 -10.59
C ILE A 56 -2.06 -8.79 -12.05
N GLU A 57 -2.55 -7.87 -12.89
CA GLU A 57 -3.03 -8.16 -14.24
C GLU A 57 -1.89 -8.37 -15.24
N PHE A 58 -0.87 -7.51 -15.18
CA PHE A 58 0.23 -7.54 -16.16
C PHE A 58 1.47 -8.22 -15.62
N GLY A 59 1.83 -7.97 -14.36
CA GLY A 59 3.01 -8.59 -13.73
C GLY A 59 2.82 -10.08 -13.51
N ASN A 60 1.85 -10.44 -12.67
CA ASN A 60 1.56 -11.80 -12.28
C ASN A 60 0.58 -12.51 -13.23
N GLN A 61 -0.01 -11.81 -14.20
CA GLN A 61 -0.97 -12.36 -15.17
C GLN A 61 -2.20 -13.01 -14.51
N SER A 62 -2.64 -12.45 -13.38
CA SER A 62 -3.73 -12.98 -12.55
C SER A 62 -3.51 -14.41 -12.03
N ASP A 63 -2.25 -14.85 -11.95
CA ASP A 63 -1.89 -16.14 -11.35
C ASP A 63 -2.08 -16.08 -9.83
N ALA A 64 -3.17 -16.68 -9.34
CA ALA A 64 -3.53 -16.69 -7.93
C ALA A 64 -2.54 -17.44 -7.03
N SER A 65 -1.57 -18.18 -7.58
CA SER A 65 -0.47 -18.78 -6.82
C SER A 65 0.62 -17.78 -6.43
N LYS A 66 0.61 -16.59 -7.02
CA LYS A 66 1.55 -15.49 -6.74
C LYS A 66 0.93 -14.45 -5.83
N SER A 67 1.79 -13.63 -5.26
CA SER A 67 1.41 -12.52 -4.39
C SER A 67 1.93 -11.17 -4.90
N VAL A 68 1.34 -10.11 -4.38
CA VAL A 68 1.82 -8.73 -4.46
C VAL A 68 2.16 -8.29 -3.05
N LEU A 69 3.39 -7.83 -2.83
CA LEU A 69 3.85 -7.24 -1.58
C LEU A 69 3.69 -5.72 -1.66
N LEU A 70 2.90 -5.15 -0.76
CA LEU A 70 2.79 -3.71 -0.56
C LEU A 70 3.49 -3.35 0.76
N SER A 71 4.48 -2.47 0.67
CA SER A 71 5.29 -1.99 1.80
C SER A 71 5.16 -0.49 1.95
N VAL A 72 4.91 -0.04 3.17
CA VAL A 72 4.91 1.37 3.53
C VAL A 72 5.94 1.60 4.63
N GLU A 73 6.80 2.58 4.42
CA GLU A 73 7.87 2.94 5.34
C GLU A 73 7.78 4.43 5.62
N LYS A 74 7.69 4.79 6.91
CA LYS A 74 7.86 6.17 7.34
C LYS A 74 9.35 6.48 7.38
N LYS A 75 9.84 7.27 6.42
CA LYS A 75 11.19 7.85 6.48
C LYS A 75 11.16 9.09 7.38
N GLU A 76 12.00 9.11 8.42
CA GLU A 76 12.27 10.34 9.17
C GLU A 76 13.37 11.14 8.46
N GLY A 77 13.13 12.43 8.18
CA GLY A 77 14.20 13.38 7.82
C GLY A 77 14.12 14.10 6.47
N GLU A 78 13.03 14.01 5.71
CA GLU A 78 12.81 14.88 4.54
C GLU A 78 11.67 15.86 4.82
N VAL A 79 12.05 17.14 4.94
CA VAL A 79 11.18 18.33 4.99
C VAL A 79 10.88 18.78 3.57
#